data_AF-A0A954A0Y6-F1
#
_entry.id   AF-A0A954A0Y6-F1
#
_cell.length_a   1.000
_cell.length_b   1.000
_cell.length_c   1.000
_cell.angle_alpha   90.00
_cell.angle_beta   90.00
_cell.angle_gamma   90.00
#
_symmetry.space_group_name_H-M   'P 1'
#
loop_
_entity.id
_entity.type
_entity.pdbx_description
1 polymer ?
#
loop_
_entity_poly.entity_id
_entity_poly.type
_entity_poly.pdbx_seq_one_letter_code
_entity_poly.pdbx_strand_id
1 'polypeptide(L)'
;MHRAKALITPLMFGVALASQPPTTRPATAAQALERASTALREWAGLAAKEREKAKLKQVVDAVRAAGKPGLSFLAAQVRDHERGGRRREYDALHTVLCHVGLRMLDEVEKSEMVFAGQYAELAVLQPHIGEFFVGLVLTTPQWFPFDRRWRVVPALRDLYPKGPDTETMDKVQAMAEDELEPYHMRVRLGYALAQWGRRRMVKDQILEFQRTLGGKDPERAAVAARDLAALYYAIRDYAPAAVTHREYLRRAVEVEHPLFPVDYYNAACCAALSGDRRGGLEMLRRCIECNVSDDIDSSQRLKLKLFARDPEIAMLRAAPEFVELMRRAFGKAWDVEGGQQSGRRAPDGKAGAGGSGSQTRTKRLVPGD
;
A
#
# COMPACT_ATOMS: atom_id res chain seq x y z
N MET A 1 -41.94 5.77 12.88
CA MET A 1 -42.28 4.84 11.78
C MET A 1 -42.62 5.65 10.53
N HIS A 2 -41.66 5.87 9.63
CA HIS A 2 -41.94 6.33 8.26
C HIS A 2 -40.91 5.72 7.32
N ARG A 3 -41.34 4.70 6.56
CA ARG A 3 -40.58 4.08 5.47
C ARG A 3 -40.93 4.82 4.19
N ALA A 4 -39.97 5.53 3.60
CA ALA A 4 -40.07 5.99 2.23
C ALA A 4 -39.70 4.82 1.28
N LYS A 5 -40.68 4.36 0.50
CA LYS A 5 -40.46 3.47 -0.64
C LYS A 5 -40.02 4.32 -1.83
N ALA A 6 -38.82 4.06 -2.36
CA ALA A 6 -38.41 4.58 -3.67
C ALA A 6 -38.69 3.50 -4.73
N LEU A 7 -39.47 3.88 -5.75
CA LEU A 7 -39.77 3.09 -6.94
C LEU A 7 -38.50 2.91 -7.79
N ILE A 8 -38.25 1.69 -8.26
CA ILE A 8 -37.29 1.39 -9.32
C ILE A 8 -38.08 0.99 -10.57
N THR A 9 -37.93 1.78 -11.63
CA THR A 9 -38.42 1.49 -12.98
C THR A 9 -37.35 0.71 -13.74
N PRO A 10 -37.68 -0.35 -14.51
CA PRO A 10 -36.69 -1.09 -15.29
C PRO A 10 -36.40 -0.39 -16.62
N LEU A 11 -35.12 -0.08 -16.88
CA LEU A 11 -34.62 0.32 -18.20
C LEU A 11 -34.26 -0.94 -18.98
N MET A 12 -34.99 -1.23 -20.06
CA MET A 12 -34.64 -2.24 -21.07
C MET A 12 -33.45 -1.72 -21.90
N PHE A 13 -32.26 -2.30 -21.71
CA PHE A 13 -31.13 -2.07 -22.61
C PHE A 13 -31.06 -3.18 -23.67
N GLY A 14 -31.16 -2.80 -24.93
CA GLY A 14 -30.88 -3.66 -26.08
C GLY A 14 -29.41 -4.05 -26.14
N VAL A 15 -29.15 -5.35 -26.34
CA VAL A 15 -27.81 -5.91 -26.48
C VAL A 15 -27.28 -5.60 -27.89
N ALA A 16 -26.43 -4.58 -28.01
CA ALA A 16 -25.58 -4.42 -29.18
C ALA A 16 -24.38 -5.37 -29.07
N LEU A 17 -24.25 -6.29 -30.03
CA LEU A 17 -23.08 -7.17 -30.17
C LEU A 17 -21.84 -6.33 -30.52
N ALA A 18 -21.13 -5.85 -29.50
CA ALA A 18 -19.85 -5.18 -29.68
C ALA A 18 -18.81 -6.19 -30.16
N SER A 19 -18.24 -5.93 -31.34
CA SER A 19 -17.11 -6.67 -31.90
C SER A 19 -15.97 -6.71 -30.89
N GLN A 20 -15.51 -7.89 -30.50
CA GLN A 20 -14.38 -8.01 -29.57
C GLN A 20 -13.15 -7.35 -30.22
N PRO A 21 -12.47 -6.42 -29.53
CA PRO A 21 -11.26 -5.80 -30.07
C PRO A 21 -10.19 -6.86 -30.28
N PRO A 22 -9.37 -6.74 -31.35
CA PRO A 22 -8.34 -7.72 -31.67
C PRO A 22 -7.40 -7.92 -30.48
N THR A 23 -7.23 -9.16 -30.08
CA THR A 23 -6.33 -9.61 -29.01
C THR A 23 -4.88 -9.41 -29.43
N THR A 24 -4.39 -8.18 -29.28
CA THR A 24 -2.97 -7.88 -29.47
C THR A 24 -2.16 -8.57 -28.37
N ARG A 25 -1.15 -9.34 -28.78
CA ARG A 25 -0.22 -10.01 -27.86
C ARG A 25 0.43 -8.94 -26.95
N PRO A 26 0.47 -9.15 -25.62
CA PRO A 26 1.10 -8.18 -24.73
C PRO A 26 2.56 -7.96 -25.12
N ALA A 27 2.99 -6.70 -25.18
CA ALA A 27 4.37 -6.34 -25.49
C ALA A 27 5.34 -6.98 -24.49
N THR A 28 6.54 -7.34 -24.95
CA THR A 28 7.59 -7.81 -24.04
C THR A 28 8.06 -6.66 -23.14
N ALA A 29 8.66 -6.98 -21.98
CA ALA A 29 9.18 -5.96 -21.07
C ALA A 29 10.21 -5.03 -21.75
N ALA A 30 11.04 -5.56 -22.65
CA ALA A 30 12.00 -4.80 -23.43
C ALA A 30 11.30 -3.84 -24.42
N GLN A 31 10.25 -4.29 -25.12
CA GLN A 31 9.46 -3.45 -26.01
C GLN A 31 8.72 -2.34 -25.24
N ALA A 32 8.20 -2.65 -24.05
CA ALA A 32 7.55 -1.66 -23.21
C ALA A 32 8.54 -0.58 -22.74
N LEU A 33 9.74 -0.98 -22.32
CA LEU A 33 10.80 -0.05 -21.94
C LEU A 33 11.24 0.83 -23.11
N GLU A 34 11.44 0.25 -24.30
CA GLU A 34 11.83 1.02 -25.49
C GLU A 34 10.80 2.10 -25.80
N ARG A 35 9.50 1.75 -25.84
CA ARG A 35 8.39 2.69 -26.03
C ARG A 35 8.40 3.80 -24.97
N ALA A 36 8.56 3.45 -23.70
CA ALA A 36 8.61 4.42 -22.61
C ALA A 36 9.81 5.37 -22.77
N SER A 37 10.97 4.85 -23.14
CA SER A 37 12.20 5.63 -23.31
C SER A 37 12.08 6.62 -24.47
N THR A 38 11.51 6.20 -25.61
CA THR A 38 11.27 7.06 -26.77
C THR A 38 10.27 8.16 -26.45
N ALA A 39 9.12 7.79 -25.86
CA ALA A 39 8.09 8.75 -25.48
C ALA A 39 8.61 9.82 -24.49
N LEU A 40 9.49 9.45 -23.56
CA LEU A 40 10.10 10.38 -22.61
C LEU A 40 11.07 11.36 -23.29
N ARG A 41 11.94 10.88 -24.19
CA ARG A 41 12.87 11.75 -24.93
C ARG A 41 12.12 12.73 -25.82
N GLU A 42 11.10 12.25 -26.53
CA GLU A 42 10.23 13.09 -27.34
C GLU A 42 9.55 14.16 -26.49
N TRP A 43 8.91 13.76 -25.37
CA TRP A 43 8.24 14.68 -24.45
C TRP A 43 9.17 15.76 -23.89
N ALA A 44 10.39 15.38 -23.50
CA ALA A 44 11.38 16.32 -22.98
C ALA A 44 11.77 17.37 -24.04
N GLY A 45 11.92 16.95 -25.30
CA GLY A 45 12.26 17.82 -26.43
C GLY A 45 11.16 18.79 -26.87
N LEU A 46 9.88 18.50 -26.58
CA LEU A 46 8.75 19.36 -26.98
C LEU A 46 8.86 20.78 -26.41
N ALA A 47 8.43 21.77 -27.18
CA ALA A 47 8.21 23.13 -26.69
C ALA A 47 7.03 23.18 -25.72
N ALA A 48 7.04 24.12 -24.78
CA ALA A 48 5.98 24.23 -23.77
C ALA A 48 4.57 24.32 -24.40
N LYS A 49 4.44 25.03 -25.54
CA LYS A 49 3.20 25.15 -26.30
C LYS A 49 2.71 23.86 -26.99
N GLU A 50 3.60 22.88 -27.17
CA GLU A 50 3.32 21.60 -27.84
C GLU A 50 3.00 20.48 -26.83
N ARG A 51 3.15 20.77 -25.52
CA ARG A 51 2.94 19.85 -24.41
C ARG A 51 1.45 19.74 -24.07
N GLU A 52 0.76 18.99 -24.91
CA GLU A 52 -0.67 18.71 -24.74
C GLU A 52 -0.92 17.65 -23.67
N LYS A 53 -2.05 17.78 -22.95
CA LYS A 53 -2.49 16.84 -21.91
C LYS A 53 -2.64 15.39 -22.44
N ALA A 54 -3.09 15.23 -23.68
CA ALA A 54 -3.24 13.91 -24.30
C ALA A 54 -1.89 13.20 -24.48
N LYS A 55 -0.85 13.92 -24.93
CA LYS A 55 0.51 13.39 -25.06
C LYS A 55 1.11 13.06 -23.69
N LEU A 56 0.93 13.93 -22.70
CA LEU A 56 1.36 13.65 -21.32
C LEU A 56 0.76 12.34 -20.81
N LYS A 57 -0.55 12.13 -21.02
CA LYS A 57 -1.22 10.88 -20.64
C LYS A 57 -0.58 9.67 -21.32
N GLN A 58 -0.29 9.75 -22.62
CA GLN A 58 0.36 8.67 -23.38
C GLN A 58 1.76 8.34 -22.85
N VAL A 59 2.56 9.36 -22.52
CA VAL A 59 3.90 9.18 -21.93
C VAL A 59 3.79 8.50 -20.57
N VAL A 60 2.88 8.95 -19.71
CA VAL A 60 2.62 8.33 -18.40
C VAL A 60 2.14 6.89 -18.55
N ASP A 61 1.22 6.61 -19.48
CA ASP A 61 0.76 5.26 -19.83
C ASP A 61 1.94 4.35 -20.23
N ALA A 62 2.84 4.84 -21.09
CA ALA A 62 4.00 4.09 -21.55
C ALA A 62 4.99 3.78 -20.40
N VAL A 63 5.29 4.77 -19.55
CA VAL A 63 6.16 4.58 -18.38
C VAL A 63 5.57 3.57 -17.41
N ARG A 64 4.26 3.65 -17.10
CA ARG A 64 3.57 2.69 -16.23
C ARG A 64 3.56 1.28 -16.82
N ALA A 65 3.31 1.15 -18.12
CA ALA A 65 3.32 -0.14 -18.80
C ALA A 65 4.70 -0.81 -18.79
N ALA A 66 5.79 -0.02 -18.79
CA ALA A 66 7.15 -0.52 -18.64
C ALA A 66 7.53 -0.89 -17.20
N GLY A 67 6.69 -0.58 -16.19
CA GLY A 67 6.92 -0.92 -14.79
C GLY A 67 8.21 -0.32 -14.21
N LYS A 68 8.87 -1.07 -13.31
CA LYS A 68 10.11 -0.63 -12.63
C LYS A 68 11.23 -0.17 -13.60
N PRO A 69 11.51 -0.87 -14.73
CA PRO A 69 12.45 -0.36 -15.72
C PRO A 69 12.10 1.03 -16.28
N GLY A 70 10.82 1.27 -16.60
CA GLY A 70 10.35 2.57 -17.08
C GLY A 70 10.50 3.68 -16.05
N LEU A 71 10.12 3.40 -14.79
CA LEU A 71 10.29 4.33 -13.67
C LEU A 71 11.78 4.64 -13.42
N SER A 72 12.65 3.65 -13.52
CA SER A 72 14.10 3.82 -13.34
C SER A 72 14.72 4.67 -14.45
N PHE A 73 14.26 4.48 -15.70
CA PHE A 73 14.70 5.31 -16.82
C PHE A 73 14.24 6.76 -16.65
N LEU A 74 12.98 7.00 -16.28
CA LEU A 74 12.49 8.35 -15.94
C LEU A 74 13.34 9.00 -14.85
N ALA A 75 13.62 8.28 -13.75
CA ALA A 75 14.45 8.80 -12.66
C ALA A 75 15.86 9.21 -13.11
N ALA A 76 16.49 8.39 -13.97
CA ALA A 76 17.80 8.70 -14.53
C ALA A 76 17.76 9.99 -15.37
N GLN A 77 16.78 10.12 -16.26
CA GLN A 77 16.62 11.31 -17.09
C GLN A 77 16.39 12.57 -16.25
N VAL A 78 15.52 12.52 -15.23
CA VAL A 78 15.29 13.69 -14.35
C VAL A 78 16.60 14.14 -13.70
N ARG A 79 17.38 13.22 -13.12
CA ARG A 79 18.67 13.53 -12.49
C ARG A 79 19.71 14.06 -13.49
N ASP A 80 19.79 13.48 -14.68
CA ASP A 80 20.76 13.90 -15.70
C ASP A 80 20.45 15.31 -16.21
N HIS A 81 19.17 15.66 -16.36
CA HIS A 81 18.75 16.99 -16.78
C HIS A 81 18.89 18.04 -15.67
N GLU A 82 18.63 17.67 -14.41
CA GLU A 82 18.88 18.51 -13.24
C GLU A 82 20.37 18.89 -13.12
N ARG A 83 21.26 17.89 -13.14
CA ARG A 83 22.72 18.10 -13.04
C ARG A 83 23.29 18.87 -14.23
N GLY A 84 22.73 18.67 -15.42
CA GLY A 84 23.16 19.35 -16.64
C GLY A 84 22.63 20.78 -16.78
N GLY A 85 21.84 21.30 -15.84
CA GLY A 85 21.24 22.64 -15.93
C GLY A 85 20.21 22.80 -17.05
N ARG A 86 19.70 21.68 -17.59
CA ARG A 86 18.71 21.66 -18.68
C ARG A 86 17.30 21.85 -18.13
N ARG A 87 17.02 23.07 -17.65
CA ARG A 87 15.83 23.38 -16.83
C ARG A 87 14.52 23.04 -17.52
N ARG A 88 14.40 23.35 -18.82
CA ARG A 88 13.15 23.13 -19.58
C ARG A 88 12.79 21.65 -19.70
N GLU A 89 13.77 20.80 -19.96
CA GLU A 89 13.63 19.35 -20.06
C GLU A 89 13.41 18.73 -18.68
N TYR A 90 14.14 19.21 -17.67
CA TYR A 90 13.91 18.83 -16.27
C TYR A 90 12.45 19.08 -15.87
N ASP A 91 11.92 20.29 -16.06
CA ASP A 91 10.54 20.63 -15.69
C ASP A 91 9.52 19.75 -16.47
N ALA A 92 9.83 19.39 -17.73
CA ALA A 92 9.01 18.48 -18.53
C ALA A 92 8.95 17.07 -17.95
N LEU A 93 10.11 16.51 -17.59
CA LEU A 93 10.23 15.16 -17.05
C LEU A 93 9.71 15.09 -15.61
N HIS A 94 9.95 16.12 -14.81
CA HIS A 94 9.38 16.26 -13.48
C HIS A 94 7.85 16.29 -13.52
N THR A 95 7.25 16.93 -14.53
CA THR A 95 5.80 16.86 -14.76
C THR A 95 5.34 15.41 -15.00
N VAL A 96 6.04 14.64 -15.84
CA VAL A 96 5.71 13.20 -16.04
C VAL A 96 5.79 12.43 -14.73
N LEU A 97 6.83 12.66 -13.93
CA LEU A 97 7.04 12.04 -12.62
C LEU A 97 5.87 12.32 -11.67
N CYS A 98 5.44 13.57 -11.53
CA CYS A 98 4.29 13.94 -10.71
C CYS A 98 3.02 13.22 -11.17
N HIS A 99 2.77 13.17 -12.49
CA HIS A 99 1.60 12.50 -13.05
C HIS A 99 1.64 10.98 -12.91
N VAL A 100 2.82 10.35 -12.95
CA VAL A 100 2.99 8.94 -12.61
C VAL A 100 2.59 8.69 -11.15
N GLY A 101 3.02 9.54 -10.23
CA GLY A 101 2.64 9.48 -8.82
C GLY A 101 1.14 9.63 -8.59
N LEU A 102 0.54 10.69 -9.13
CA LEU A 102 -0.91 10.95 -9.03
C LEU A 102 -1.74 9.80 -9.61
N ARG A 103 -1.34 9.28 -10.77
CA ARG A 103 -2.03 8.15 -11.37
C ARG A 103 -1.99 6.91 -10.50
N MET A 104 -0.86 6.66 -9.83
CA MET A 104 -0.76 5.53 -8.91
C MET A 104 -1.68 5.70 -7.70
N LEU A 105 -1.82 6.93 -7.17
CA LEU A 105 -2.82 7.22 -6.12
C LEU A 105 -4.24 6.90 -6.60
N ASP A 106 -4.61 7.32 -7.82
CA ASP A 106 -5.93 7.06 -8.41
C ASP A 106 -6.19 5.57 -8.66
N GLU A 107 -5.19 4.83 -9.13
CA GLU A 107 -5.27 3.38 -9.38
C GLU A 107 -5.47 2.61 -8.07
N VAL A 108 -4.76 2.99 -7.01
CA VAL A 108 -4.91 2.39 -5.67
C VAL A 108 -6.30 2.66 -5.11
N GLU A 109 -6.79 3.90 -5.21
CA GLU A 109 -8.14 4.24 -4.74
C GLU A 109 -9.21 3.39 -5.44
N LYS A 110 -9.13 3.28 -6.77
CA LYS A 110 -10.06 2.44 -7.56
C LYS A 110 -9.97 0.96 -7.26
N SER A 111 -8.83 0.51 -6.72
CA SER A 111 -8.65 -0.89 -6.37
C SER A 111 -9.45 -1.30 -5.14
N GLU A 112 -9.82 -0.31 -4.30
CA GLU A 112 -10.46 -0.47 -2.97
C GLU A 112 -9.60 -1.29 -2.00
N MET A 113 -8.30 -1.44 -2.29
CA MET A 113 -7.37 -2.21 -1.48
C MET A 113 -6.17 -1.34 -1.10
N VAL A 114 -5.79 -1.40 0.17
CA VAL A 114 -4.65 -0.66 0.72
C VAL A 114 -3.74 -1.65 1.40
N PHE A 115 -2.46 -1.64 1.02
CA PHE A 115 -1.43 -2.52 1.58
C PHE A 115 -0.18 -1.72 1.92
N ALA A 116 0.62 -2.19 2.86
CA ALA A 116 1.97 -1.71 3.07
C ALA A 116 2.86 -2.08 1.86
N GLY A 117 3.67 -1.12 1.42
CA GLY A 117 4.56 -1.28 0.27
C GLY A 117 3.87 -1.11 -1.08
N GLN A 118 2.58 -0.76 -1.11
CA GLN A 118 1.81 -0.57 -2.35
C GLN A 118 2.44 0.47 -3.28
N TYR A 119 3.14 1.48 -2.73
CA TYR A 119 3.85 2.53 -3.47
C TYR A 119 5.38 2.31 -3.54
N ALA A 120 5.89 1.16 -3.10
CA ALA A 120 7.33 0.91 -3.01
C ALA A 120 8.06 1.02 -4.37
N GLU A 121 7.37 0.77 -5.48
CA GLU A 121 7.95 0.93 -6.82
C GLU A 121 8.30 2.39 -7.15
N LEU A 122 7.62 3.37 -6.53
CA LEU A 122 7.92 4.79 -6.72
C LEU A 122 9.23 5.20 -6.04
N ALA A 123 9.80 4.37 -5.16
CA ALA A 123 11.05 4.68 -4.46
C ALA A 123 12.22 4.97 -5.42
N VAL A 124 12.19 4.41 -6.65
CA VAL A 124 13.21 4.70 -7.67
C VAL A 124 13.20 6.16 -8.15
N LEU A 125 12.10 6.89 -7.93
CA LEU A 125 11.90 8.29 -8.30
C LEU A 125 12.28 9.28 -7.17
N GLN A 126 12.83 8.79 -6.05
CA GLN A 126 13.33 9.65 -4.97
C GLN A 126 14.57 10.46 -5.41
N PRO A 127 14.77 11.70 -4.89
CA PRO A 127 13.94 12.35 -3.86
C PRO A 127 12.66 13.01 -4.39
N HIS A 128 12.60 13.29 -5.70
CA HIS A 128 11.59 14.16 -6.31
C HIS A 128 10.14 13.73 -6.05
N ILE A 129 9.82 12.43 -6.12
CA ILE A 129 8.44 11.99 -5.86
C ILE A 129 8.02 12.19 -4.40
N GLY A 130 8.96 12.03 -3.48
CA GLY A 130 8.72 12.22 -2.06
C GLY A 130 8.50 13.69 -1.74
N GLU A 131 9.35 14.57 -2.26
CA GLU A 131 9.21 16.03 -2.16
C GLU A 131 7.88 16.52 -2.74
N PHE A 132 7.49 16.02 -3.91
CA PHE A 132 6.20 16.31 -4.51
C PHE A 132 5.04 15.94 -3.59
N PHE A 133 5.04 14.71 -3.05
CA PHE A 133 3.99 14.24 -2.14
C PHE A 133 3.99 14.98 -0.80
N VAL A 134 5.15 15.33 -0.25
CA VAL A 134 5.27 16.20 0.93
C VAL A 134 4.64 17.57 0.63
N GLY A 135 4.92 18.15 -0.55
CA GLY A 135 4.29 19.41 -0.99
C GLY A 135 2.77 19.31 -1.09
N LEU A 136 2.23 18.22 -1.66
CA LEU A 136 0.77 18.00 -1.72
C LEU A 136 0.13 17.96 -0.33
N VAL A 137 0.85 17.47 0.68
CA VAL A 137 0.36 17.42 2.06
C VAL A 137 0.49 18.78 2.75
N LEU A 138 1.68 19.38 2.73
CA LEU A 138 1.99 20.57 3.54
C LEU A 138 1.47 21.88 2.95
N THR A 139 1.54 22.07 1.63
CA THR A 139 1.16 23.35 0.99
C THR A 139 -0.10 23.27 0.15
N THR A 140 -0.46 22.09 -0.34
CA THR A 140 -1.73 21.80 -1.05
C THR A 140 -2.06 22.80 -2.16
N PRO A 141 -1.57 22.58 -3.38
CA PRO A 141 -1.90 23.50 -4.48
C PRO A 141 -3.41 23.48 -4.77
N GLN A 142 -3.95 24.61 -5.26
CA GLN A 142 -5.39 24.76 -5.51
C GLN A 142 -6.00 23.71 -6.44
N TRP A 143 -5.20 23.15 -7.36
CA TRP A 143 -5.65 22.10 -8.29
C TRP A 143 -5.77 20.72 -7.62
N PHE A 144 -5.16 20.52 -6.45
CA PHE A 144 -5.21 19.26 -5.71
C PHE A 144 -6.26 19.37 -4.60
N PRO A 145 -7.36 18.59 -4.65
CA PRO A 145 -8.44 18.73 -3.68
C PRO A 145 -7.96 18.52 -2.25
N PHE A 146 -8.28 19.49 -1.38
CA PHE A 146 -7.86 19.50 0.02
C PHE A 146 -8.31 18.24 0.79
N ASP A 147 -9.52 17.76 0.49
CA ASP A 147 -10.14 16.56 1.04
C ASP A 147 -9.48 15.25 0.56
N ARG A 148 -8.55 15.31 -0.39
CA ARG A 148 -7.82 14.16 -0.93
C ARG A 148 -6.39 14.02 -0.41
N ARG A 149 -5.89 14.98 0.38
CA ARG A 149 -4.51 14.96 0.92
C ARG A 149 -4.17 13.73 1.72
N TRP A 150 -5.11 13.23 2.50
CA TRP A 150 -4.92 12.04 3.33
C TRP A 150 -4.54 10.80 2.53
N ARG A 151 -4.86 10.77 1.23
CA ARG A 151 -4.53 9.66 0.31
C ARG A 151 -3.05 9.59 -0.02
N VAL A 152 -2.34 10.70 0.13
CA VAL A 152 -0.89 10.78 -0.11
C VAL A 152 -0.11 10.15 1.05
N VAL A 153 -0.68 10.11 2.25
CA VAL A 153 0.02 9.66 3.47
C VAL A 153 0.49 8.20 3.39
N PRO A 154 -0.30 7.22 2.93
CA PRO A 154 0.20 5.85 2.70
C PRO A 154 1.42 5.80 1.77
N ALA A 155 1.42 6.60 0.70
CA ALA A 155 2.55 6.66 -0.22
C ALA A 155 3.80 7.26 0.44
N LEU A 156 3.65 8.34 1.22
CA LEU A 156 4.76 8.89 2.01
C LEU A 156 5.34 7.85 2.98
N ARG A 157 4.50 7.06 3.62
CA ARG A 157 4.94 6.00 4.54
C ARG A 157 5.72 4.89 3.85
N ASP A 158 5.38 4.57 2.59
CA ASP A 158 6.14 3.62 1.76
C ASP A 158 7.47 4.19 1.29
N LEU A 159 7.45 5.45 0.86
CA LEU A 159 8.61 6.15 0.32
C LEU A 159 9.64 6.49 1.38
N TYR A 160 9.19 6.77 2.61
CA TYR A 160 10.02 7.11 3.75
C TYR A 160 9.88 6.05 4.85
N PRO A 161 10.44 4.83 4.68
CA PRO A 161 10.29 3.79 5.69
C PRO A 161 10.89 4.19 7.06
N LYS A 162 11.93 5.04 7.05
CA LYS A 162 12.60 5.59 8.24
C LYS A 162 12.26 7.05 8.53
N GLY A 163 11.31 7.63 7.81
CA GLY A 163 11.00 9.06 7.85
C GLY A 163 11.81 9.91 6.86
N PRO A 164 11.30 11.08 6.49
CA PRO A 164 12.05 12.11 5.76
C PRO A 164 13.05 12.81 6.70
N ASP A 165 13.66 13.90 6.24
CA ASP A 165 14.49 14.74 7.08
C ASP A 165 13.73 15.35 8.28
N THR A 166 14.47 15.85 9.26
CA THR A 166 13.89 16.33 10.52
C THR A 166 12.97 17.53 10.33
N GLU A 167 13.33 18.46 9.44
CA GLU A 167 12.52 19.65 9.16
C GLU A 167 11.17 19.26 8.54
N THR A 168 11.18 18.34 7.57
CA THR A 168 9.95 17.80 6.99
C THR A 168 9.10 17.09 8.04
N MET A 169 9.72 16.28 8.92
CA MET A 169 8.98 15.62 10.00
C MET A 169 8.36 16.62 10.98
N ASP A 170 9.05 17.71 11.31
CA ASP A 170 8.52 18.76 12.20
C ASP A 170 7.30 19.46 11.58
N LYS A 171 7.35 19.78 10.28
CA LYS A 171 6.20 20.36 9.56
C LYS A 171 5.02 19.40 9.51
N VAL A 172 5.26 18.12 9.24
CA VAL A 172 4.20 17.09 9.26
C VAL A 172 3.62 16.92 10.67
N GLN A 173 4.45 17.03 11.71
CA GLN A 173 3.95 16.99 13.08
C GLN A 173 3.07 18.19 13.41
N ALA A 174 3.50 19.41 13.07
CA ALA A 174 2.71 20.62 13.30
C ALA A 174 1.32 20.48 12.66
N MET A 175 1.25 19.96 11.43
CA MET A 175 -0.01 19.68 10.74
C MET A 175 -0.83 18.56 11.41
N ALA A 176 -0.20 17.52 11.97
CA ALA A 176 -0.90 16.47 12.71
C ALA A 176 -1.50 16.97 14.04
N GLU A 177 -0.92 18.03 14.62
CA GLU A 177 -1.34 18.65 15.88
C GLU A 177 -2.33 19.81 15.66
N ASP A 178 -2.43 20.34 14.44
CA ASP A 178 -3.34 21.45 14.09
C ASP A 178 -4.81 21.02 14.11
N GLU A 179 -5.59 21.52 15.07
CA GLU A 179 -7.00 21.19 15.23
C GLU A 179 -7.90 21.62 14.06
N LEU A 180 -7.44 22.55 13.21
CA LEU A 180 -8.13 22.95 11.99
C LEU A 180 -8.04 21.88 10.89
N GLU A 181 -7.07 20.97 11.00
CA GLU A 181 -6.93 19.85 10.06
C GLU A 181 -8.00 18.77 10.33
N PRO A 182 -8.61 18.20 9.27
CA PRO A 182 -9.59 17.15 9.42
C PRO A 182 -9.06 15.99 10.27
N TYR A 183 -9.88 15.48 11.19
CA TYR A 183 -9.49 14.42 12.12
C TYR A 183 -8.80 13.22 11.45
N HIS A 184 -9.35 12.72 10.33
CA HIS A 184 -8.78 11.58 9.62
C HIS A 184 -7.40 11.89 8.99
N MET A 185 -7.12 13.15 8.65
CA MET A 185 -5.81 13.59 8.19
C MET A 185 -4.82 13.58 9.35
N ARG A 186 -5.17 14.21 10.47
CA ARG A 186 -4.36 14.22 11.71
C ARG A 186 -3.98 12.82 12.16
N VAL A 187 -4.95 11.91 12.23
CA VAL A 187 -4.71 10.50 12.61
C VAL A 187 -3.73 9.82 11.66
N ARG A 188 -3.91 9.97 10.35
CA ARG A 188 -3.01 9.35 9.35
C ARG A 188 -1.60 9.90 9.42
N LEU A 189 -1.44 11.22 9.62
CA LEU A 189 -0.13 11.82 9.84
C LEU A 189 0.50 11.34 11.15
N GLY A 190 -0.30 11.23 12.22
CA GLY A 190 0.12 10.62 13.49
C GLY A 190 0.67 9.20 13.30
N TYR A 191 -0.01 8.37 12.49
CA TYR A 191 0.48 7.03 12.16
C TYR A 191 1.78 7.06 11.35
N ALA A 192 1.92 7.98 10.40
CA ALA A 192 3.17 8.15 9.66
C ALA A 192 4.33 8.57 10.57
N LEU A 193 4.12 9.56 11.44
CA LEU A 193 5.10 10.04 12.42
C LEU A 193 5.49 8.94 13.42
N ALA A 194 4.52 8.14 13.89
CA ALA A 194 4.79 7.00 14.76
C ALA A 194 5.66 5.94 14.07
N GLN A 195 5.36 5.62 12.81
CA GLN A 195 6.21 4.75 11.99
C GLN A 195 7.64 5.32 11.85
N TRP A 196 7.77 6.63 11.70
CA TRP A 196 9.05 7.35 11.61
C TRP A 196 9.76 7.56 12.95
N GLY A 197 9.27 6.94 14.02
CA GLY A 197 9.91 6.94 15.35
C GLY A 197 9.32 7.93 16.35
N ARG A 198 8.44 8.86 15.95
CA ARG A 198 7.72 9.76 16.86
C ARG A 198 6.50 9.07 17.49
N ARG A 199 6.75 7.97 18.21
CA ARG A 199 5.69 7.11 18.80
C ARG A 199 4.73 7.84 19.75
N ARG A 200 5.12 9.00 20.30
CA ARG A 200 4.24 9.84 21.13
C ARG A 200 2.93 10.19 20.43
N MET A 201 2.92 10.30 19.11
CA MET A 201 1.75 10.68 18.31
C MET A 201 0.58 9.70 18.42
N VAL A 202 0.83 8.46 18.85
CA VAL A 202 -0.20 7.40 18.99
C VAL A 202 -0.23 6.80 20.40
N LYS A 203 0.60 7.32 21.32
CA LYS A 203 0.82 6.72 22.64
C LYS A 203 -0.48 6.65 23.45
N ASP A 204 -1.23 7.74 23.51
CA ASP A 204 -2.44 7.81 24.32
C ASP A 204 -3.53 6.89 23.79
N GLN A 205 -3.65 6.78 22.46
CA GLN A 205 -4.56 5.85 21.80
C GLN A 205 -4.20 4.39 22.09
N ILE A 206 -2.91 4.03 22.04
CA ILE A 206 -2.44 2.69 22.43
C ILE A 206 -2.80 2.41 23.90
N LEU A 207 -2.53 3.34 24.81
CA LEU A 207 -2.82 3.19 26.24
C LEU A 207 -4.32 3.09 26.52
N GLU A 208 -5.16 3.82 25.79
CA GLU A 208 -6.61 3.71 25.86
C GLU A 208 -7.09 2.31 25.45
N PHE A 209 -6.65 1.81 24.29
CA PHE A 209 -7.03 0.46 23.87
C PHE A 209 -6.51 -0.62 24.81
N GLN A 210 -5.29 -0.47 25.34
CA GLN A 210 -4.74 -1.39 26.34
C GLN A 210 -5.54 -1.40 27.64
N ARG A 211 -5.98 -0.23 28.13
CA ARG A 211 -6.86 -0.14 29.31
C ARG A 211 -8.21 -0.82 29.06
N THR A 212 -8.83 -0.58 27.91
CA THR A 212 -10.10 -1.21 27.53
C THR A 212 -9.95 -2.72 27.39
N LEU A 213 -8.85 -3.20 26.80
CA LEU A 213 -8.53 -4.61 26.67
C LEU A 213 -8.39 -5.32 28.03
N GLY A 214 -7.86 -4.63 29.05
CA GLY A 214 -7.75 -5.10 30.43
C GLY A 214 -9.01 -4.89 31.27
N GLY A 215 -10.08 -4.32 30.69
CA GLY A 215 -11.35 -4.06 31.36
C GLY A 215 -12.19 -5.32 31.60
N LYS A 216 -13.29 -5.15 32.33
CA LYS A 216 -14.23 -6.25 32.67
C LYS A 216 -15.27 -6.55 31.58
N ASP A 217 -15.47 -5.65 30.64
CA ASP A 217 -16.44 -5.81 29.54
C ASP A 217 -15.77 -6.58 28.39
N PRO A 218 -16.15 -7.86 28.17
CA PRO A 218 -15.44 -8.73 27.23
C PRO A 218 -15.71 -8.35 25.76
N GLU A 219 -16.89 -7.80 25.45
CA GLU A 219 -17.22 -7.34 24.10
C GLU A 219 -16.41 -6.10 23.73
N ARG A 220 -16.36 -5.11 24.64
CA ARG A 220 -15.50 -3.94 24.45
C ARG A 220 -14.02 -4.31 24.36
N ALA A 221 -13.59 -5.31 25.12
CA ALA A 221 -12.21 -5.79 25.05
C ALA A 221 -11.89 -6.45 23.69
N ALA A 222 -12.83 -7.19 23.07
CA ALA A 222 -12.65 -7.73 21.73
C ALA A 222 -12.50 -6.63 20.68
N VAL A 223 -13.37 -5.60 20.72
CA VAL A 223 -13.29 -4.44 19.82
C VAL A 223 -11.97 -3.68 20.01
N ALA A 224 -11.57 -3.43 21.26
CA ALA A 224 -10.30 -2.78 21.56
C ALA A 224 -9.08 -3.58 21.07
N ALA A 225 -9.12 -4.92 21.14
CA ALA A 225 -8.08 -5.76 20.57
C ALA A 225 -7.99 -5.59 19.04
N ARG A 226 -9.13 -5.60 18.34
CA ARG A 226 -9.17 -5.39 16.89
C ARG A 226 -8.56 -4.04 16.50
N ASP A 227 -8.99 -2.99 17.18
CA ASP A 227 -8.59 -1.61 16.86
C ASP A 227 -7.11 -1.36 17.23
N LEU A 228 -6.62 -1.96 18.32
CA LEU A 228 -5.20 -1.94 18.68
C LEU A 228 -4.33 -2.69 17.67
N ALA A 229 -4.80 -3.84 17.17
CA ALA A 229 -4.09 -4.59 16.13
C ALA A 229 -4.02 -3.79 14.82
N ALA A 230 -5.13 -3.17 14.43
CA ALA A 230 -5.19 -2.27 13.28
C ALA A 230 -4.26 -1.06 13.43
N LEU A 231 -4.17 -0.47 14.63
CA LEU A 231 -3.24 0.62 14.94
C LEU A 231 -1.78 0.15 14.79
N TYR A 232 -1.41 -0.97 15.40
CA TYR A 232 -0.05 -1.52 15.28
C TYR A 232 0.32 -1.80 13.82
N TYR A 233 -0.58 -2.41 13.05
CA TYR A 233 -0.41 -2.58 11.62
C TYR A 233 -0.25 -1.23 10.90
N ALA A 234 -1.10 -0.25 11.22
CA ALA A 234 -1.06 1.08 10.64
C ALA A 234 0.22 1.86 10.98
N ILE A 235 0.99 1.50 12.00
CA ILE A 235 2.32 2.09 12.28
C ILE A 235 3.48 1.15 11.92
N ARG A 236 3.18 0.06 11.21
CA ARG A 236 4.11 -1.01 10.76
C ARG A 236 4.80 -1.78 11.87
N ASP A 237 4.15 -1.89 13.01
CA ASP A 237 4.60 -2.72 14.12
C ASP A 237 3.94 -4.10 14.02
N TYR A 238 4.40 -4.90 13.06
CA TYR A 238 3.68 -6.12 12.67
C TYR A 238 3.75 -7.24 13.70
N ALA A 239 4.82 -7.31 14.50
CA ALA A 239 4.93 -8.29 15.57
C ALA A 239 3.85 -8.11 16.66
N PRO A 240 3.69 -6.92 17.28
CA PRO A 240 2.57 -6.69 18.18
C PRO A 240 1.22 -6.74 17.45
N ALA A 241 1.10 -6.26 16.21
CA ALA A 241 -0.14 -6.40 15.44
C ALA A 241 -0.59 -7.86 15.32
N ALA A 242 0.32 -8.78 14.98
CA ALA A 242 0.04 -10.20 14.86
C ALA A 242 -0.39 -10.83 16.20
N VAL A 243 0.28 -10.46 17.30
CA VAL A 243 -0.11 -10.92 18.65
C VAL A 243 -1.50 -10.41 19.02
N THR A 244 -1.77 -9.13 18.82
CA THR A 244 -3.06 -8.52 19.16
C THR A 244 -4.19 -9.02 18.28
N HIS A 245 -3.96 -9.30 16.99
CA HIS A 245 -4.96 -9.93 16.12
C HIS A 245 -5.36 -11.32 16.62
N ARG A 246 -4.41 -12.14 17.09
CA ARG A 246 -4.75 -13.45 17.67
C ARG A 246 -5.60 -13.30 18.93
N GLU A 247 -5.31 -12.31 19.76
CA GLU A 247 -6.10 -12.01 20.95
C GLU A 247 -7.52 -11.54 20.59
N TYR A 248 -7.66 -10.70 19.57
CA TYR A 248 -8.96 -10.31 19.03
C TYR A 248 -9.77 -11.53 18.59
N LEU A 249 -9.19 -12.40 17.75
CA LEU A 249 -9.89 -13.59 17.25
C LEU A 249 -10.32 -14.52 18.39
N ARG A 250 -9.47 -14.72 19.40
CA ARG A 250 -9.80 -15.51 20.60
C ARG A 250 -11.00 -14.92 21.34
N ARG A 251 -10.96 -13.62 21.65
CA ARG A 251 -12.02 -12.93 22.39
C ARG A 251 -13.32 -12.86 21.61
N ALA A 252 -13.25 -12.62 20.30
CA ALA A 252 -14.42 -12.60 19.44
C ALA A 252 -15.18 -13.93 19.50
N VAL A 253 -14.48 -15.05 19.49
CA VAL A 253 -15.10 -16.38 19.69
C VAL A 253 -15.73 -16.50 21.08
N GLU A 254 -15.06 -16.05 22.14
CA GLU A 254 -15.55 -16.15 23.53
C GLU A 254 -16.83 -15.36 23.79
N VAL A 255 -17.03 -14.25 23.08
CA VAL A 255 -18.23 -13.41 23.21
C VAL A 255 -19.21 -13.59 22.06
N GLU A 256 -19.01 -14.62 21.22
CA GLU A 256 -19.82 -14.90 20.04
C GLU A 256 -19.93 -13.69 19.07
N HIS A 257 -18.89 -12.85 19.02
CA HIS A 257 -18.80 -11.76 18.07
C HIS A 257 -18.62 -12.32 16.65
N PRO A 258 -19.41 -11.86 15.66
CA PRO A 258 -19.27 -12.32 14.28
C PRO A 258 -17.86 -12.09 13.74
N LEU A 259 -17.27 -13.15 13.18
CA LEU A 259 -15.99 -13.08 12.47
C LEU A 259 -16.23 -13.28 10.98
N PHE A 260 -15.59 -12.44 10.18
CA PHE A 260 -15.70 -12.43 8.73
C PHE A 260 -14.37 -12.85 8.08
N PRO A 261 -14.35 -13.21 6.79
CA PRO A 261 -13.13 -13.60 6.10
C PRO A 261 -12.02 -12.54 6.20
N VAL A 262 -12.37 -11.26 6.24
CA VAL A 262 -11.43 -10.13 6.37
C VAL A 262 -10.68 -10.12 7.71
N ASP A 263 -11.30 -10.58 8.80
CA ASP A 263 -10.66 -10.62 10.12
C ASP A 263 -9.48 -11.60 10.12
N TYR A 264 -9.71 -12.80 9.59
CA TYR A 264 -8.68 -13.81 9.41
C TYR A 264 -7.64 -13.42 8.37
N TYR A 265 -8.05 -12.73 7.30
CA TYR A 265 -7.14 -12.21 6.28
C TYR A 265 -6.15 -11.21 6.87
N ASN A 266 -6.64 -10.22 7.62
CA ASN A 266 -5.80 -9.22 8.28
C ASN A 266 -4.82 -9.85 9.28
N ALA A 267 -5.28 -10.87 10.03
CA ALA A 267 -4.40 -11.64 10.91
C ALA A 267 -3.31 -12.40 10.13
N ALA A 268 -3.65 -12.97 8.95
CA ALA A 268 -2.68 -13.62 8.07
C ALA A 268 -1.63 -12.64 7.52
N CYS A 269 -2.05 -11.44 7.10
CA CYS A 269 -1.14 -10.38 6.67
C CYS A 269 -0.18 -9.97 7.79
N CYS A 270 -0.69 -9.71 9.00
CA CYS A 270 0.15 -9.35 10.14
C CYS A 270 1.15 -10.45 10.50
N ALA A 271 0.69 -11.71 10.54
CA ALA A 271 1.57 -12.85 10.80
C ALA A 271 2.67 -12.96 9.73
N ALA A 272 2.32 -12.87 8.44
CA ALA A 272 3.27 -12.87 7.34
C ALA A 272 4.29 -11.74 7.45
N LEU A 273 3.83 -10.50 7.62
CA LEU A 273 4.71 -9.33 7.74
C LEU A 273 5.61 -9.38 8.98
N SER A 274 5.20 -10.08 10.04
CA SER A 274 6.03 -10.36 11.22
C SER A 274 7.02 -11.53 11.05
N GLY A 275 6.96 -12.25 9.92
CA GLY A 275 7.79 -13.41 9.62
C GLY A 275 7.22 -14.75 10.10
N ASP A 276 6.05 -14.77 10.73
CA ASP A 276 5.36 -15.99 11.17
C ASP A 276 4.60 -16.64 10.01
N ARG A 277 5.34 -17.32 9.13
CA ARG A 277 4.77 -18.03 7.97
C ARG A 277 3.69 -19.04 8.37
N ARG A 278 3.95 -19.80 9.45
CA ARG A 278 3.06 -20.89 9.89
C ARG A 278 1.75 -20.32 10.42
N GLY A 279 1.83 -19.31 11.30
CA GLY A 279 0.65 -18.61 11.79
C GLY A 279 -0.12 -17.92 10.66
N GLY A 280 0.59 -17.34 9.68
CA GLY A 280 -0.03 -16.74 8.50
C GLY A 280 -0.83 -17.74 7.66
N LEU A 281 -0.27 -18.93 7.38
CA LEU A 281 -0.97 -19.98 6.64
C LEU A 281 -2.17 -20.53 7.41
N GLU A 282 -2.07 -20.67 8.73
CA GLU A 282 -3.20 -21.09 9.57
C GLU A 282 -4.35 -20.08 9.54
N MET A 283 -4.05 -18.78 9.68
CA MET A 283 -5.07 -17.73 9.55
C MET A 283 -5.66 -17.68 8.14
N LEU A 284 -4.84 -17.89 7.11
CA LEU A 284 -5.31 -17.94 5.74
C LEU A 284 -6.24 -19.13 5.48
N ARG A 285 -5.98 -20.29 6.09
CA ARG A 285 -6.90 -21.45 6.03
C ARG A 285 -8.27 -21.09 6.61
N ARG A 286 -8.30 -20.50 7.81
CA ARG A 286 -9.56 -20.05 8.45
C ARG A 286 -10.28 -18.99 7.63
N CYS A 287 -9.53 -18.06 7.04
CA CYS A 287 -10.07 -17.08 6.11
C CYS A 287 -10.80 -17.78 4.95
N ILE A 288 -10.16 -18.75 4.29
CA ILE A 288 -10.77 -19.50 3.19
C ILE A 288 -12.00 -20.29 3.64
N GLU A 289 -11.93 -20.99 4.77
CA GLU A 289 -13.07 -21.75 5.30
C GLU A 289 -14.27 -20.85 5.57
N CYS A 290 -14.04 -19.69 6.19
CA CYS A 290 -15.07 -18.67 6.40
C CYS A 290 -15.58 -18.10 5.07
N ASN A 291 -14.69 -17.87 4.10
CA ASN A 291 -15.02 -17.25 2.80
C ASN A 291 -15.89 -18.13 1.90
N VAL A 292 -15.80 -19.45 2.03
CA VAL A 292 -16.60 -20.40 1.26
C VAL A 292 -17.81 -20.92 2.02
N SER A 293 -17.94 -20.61 3.31
CA SER A 293 -19.09 -21.03 4.12
C SER A 293 -20.41 -20.53 3.53
N ASP A 294 -21.47 -21.32 3.66
CA ASP A 294 -22.81 -20.94 3.22
C ASP A 294 -23.43 -19.85 4.10
N ASP A 295 -22.93 -19.70 5.34
CA ASP A 295 -23.41 -18.71 6.31
C ASP A 295 -22.91 -17.28 6.02
N ILE A 296 -21.97 -17.10 5.09
CA ILE A 296 -21.36 -15.80 4.81
C ILE A 296 -22.09 -15.08 3.67
N ASP A 297 -22.44 -13.82 3.91
CA ASP A 297 -23.02 -12.98 2.86
C ASP A 297 -22.00 -12.78 1.72
N SER A 298 -22.47 -12.88 0.47
CA SER A 298 -21.62 -12.72 -0.72
C SER A 298 -20.86 -11.39 -0.76
N SER A 299 -21.40 -10.32 -0.18
CA SER A 299 -20.77 -9.00 -0.06
C SER A 299 -19.57 -8.98 0.90
N GLN A 300 -19.50 -9.94 1.82
CA GLN A 300 -18.40 -10.11 2.78
C GLN A 300 -17.31 -11.06 2.27
N ARG A 301 -17.55 -11.73 1.13
CA ARG A 301 -16.56 -12.62 0.51
C ARG A 301 -15.42 -11.83 -0.12
N LEU A 302 -14.21 -12.27 0.17
CA LEU A 302 -12.99 -11.75 -0.41
C LEU A 302 -12.80 -12.28 -1.84
N LYS A 303 -12.41 -11.36 -2.73
CA LYS A 303 -12.20 -11.65 -4.15
C LYS A 303 -10.84 -12.27 -4.39
N LEU A 304 -10.75 -13.17 -5.37
CA LEU A 304 -9.50 -13.81 -5.79
C LEU A 304 -8.33 -12.83 -6.02
N LYS A 305 -8.62 -11.66 -6.63
CA LYS A 305 -7.61 -10.62 -6.91
C LYS A 305 -6.81 -10.20 -5.68
N LEU A 306 -7.43 -10.22 -4.50
CA LEU A 306 -6.80 -9.85 -3.23
C LEU A 306 -5.70 -10.86 -2.90
N PHE A 307 -6.03 -12.15 -2.87
CA PHE A 307 -5.08 -13.23 -2.58
C PHE A 307 -3.95 -13.33 -3.63
N ALA A 308 -4.28 -13.10 -4.90
CA ALA A 308 -3.32 -13.19 -5.98
C ALA A 308 -2.29 -12.05 -5.99
N ARG A 309 -2.68 -10.84 -5.56
CA ARG A 309 -1.89 -9.62 -5.79
C ARG A 309 -1.39 -8.91 -4.54
N ASP A 310 -1.97 -9.17 -3.37
CA ASP A 310 -1.56 -8.47 -2.14
C ASP A 310 -0.07 -8.79 -1.85
N PRO A 311 0.83 -7.79 -1.82
CA PRO A 311 2.24 -8.01 -1.49
C PRO A 311 2.48 -8.53 -0.07
N GLU A 312 1.57 -8.32 0.88
CA GLU A 312 1.76 -8.64 2.30
C GLU A 312 1.78 -10.13 2.59
N ILE A 313 1.02 -10.89 1.81
CA ILE A 313 1.00 -12.36 1.88
C ILE A 313 1.93 -13.01 0.86
N ALA A 314 2.85 -12.26 0.23
CA ALA A 314 3.76 -12.80 -0.78
C ALA A 314 4.58 -13.99 -0.27
N MET A 315 4.99 -13.97 1.00
CA MET A 315 5.70 -15.11 1.60
C MET A 315 4.81 -16.34 1.79
N LEU A 316 3.49 -16.15 2.00
CA LEU A 316 2.53 -17.25 2.13
C LEU A 316 2.28 -17.86 0.75
N ARG A 317 2.21 -17.03 -0.31
CA ARG A 317 2.07 -17.50 -1.70
C ARG A 317 3.16 -18.45 -2.16
N ALA A 318 4.36 -18.35 -1.59
CA ALA A 318 5.46 -19.26 -1.90
C ALA A 318 5.29 -20.66 -1.28
N ALA A 319 4.25 -20.90 -0.47
CA ALA A 319 3.96 -22.19 0.14
C ALA A 319 3.15 -23.09 -0.79
N PRO A 320 3.50 -24.38 -0.95
CA PRO A 320 2.65 -25.33 -1.67
C PRO A 320 1.20 -25.36 -1.17
N GLU A 321 1.02 -25.27 0.16
CA GLU A 321 -0.26 -25.26 0.84
C GLU A 321 -1.13 -24.08 0.40
N PHE A 322 -0.53 -22.94 0.02
CA PHE A 322 -1.28 -21.79 -0.48
C PHE A 322 -2.04 -22.12 -1.75
N VAL A 323 -1.43 -22.85 -2.69
CA VAL A 323 -2.06 -23.22 -3.95
C VAL A 323 -3.26 -24.11 -3.71
N GLU A 324 -3.15 -25.05 -2.77
CA GLU A 324 -4.26 -25.92 -2.37
C GLU A 324 -5.42 -25.12 -1.76
N LEU A 325 -5.12 -24.20 -0.82
CA LEU A 325 -6.10 -23.31 -0.22
C LEU A 325 -6.84 -22.48 -1.28
N MET A 326 -6.13 -21.92 -2.25
CA MET A 326 -6.76 -21.12 -3.31
C MET A 326 -7.62 -21.95 -4.27
N ARG A 327 -7.21 -23.17 -4.60
CA ARG A 327 -8.05 -24.09 -5.40
C ARG A 327 -9.32 -24.48 -4.67
N ARG A 328 -9.26 -24.71 -3.35
CA ARG A 328 -10.45 -24.96 -2.52
C ARG A 328 -11.39 -23.76 -2.52
N ALA A 329 -10.83 -22.55 -2.40
CA ALA A 329 -11.58 -21.30 -2.35
C ALA A 329 -12.25 -20.90 -3.68
N PHE A 330 -11.53 -21.05 -4.79
CA PHE A 330 -11.89 -20.42 -6.07
C PHE A 330 -11.97 -21.39 -7.25
N GLY A 331 -11.62 -22.67 -7.04
CA GLY A 331 -11.68 -23.71 -8.07
C GLY A 331 -10.98 -23.31 -9.37
N LYS A 332 -11.69 -23.46 -10.48
CA LYS A 332 -11.19 -23.14 -11.84
C LYS A 332 -10.75 -21.68 -12.02
N ALA A 333 -11.34 -20.74 -11.26
CA ALA A 333 -10.94 -19.33 -11.36
C ALA A 333 -9.49 -19.13 -10.92
N TRP A 334 -9.00 -19.91 -9.94
CA TRP A 334 -7.59 -19.91 -9.56
C TRP A 334 -6.70 -20.43 -10.69
N ASP A 335 -7.08 -21.50 -11.39
CA ASP A 335 -6.24 -22.07 -12.45
C ASP A 335 -6.11 -21.13 -13.65
N VAL A 336 -7.15 -20.33 -13.95
CA VAL A 336 -7.13 -19.34 -15.05
C VAL A 336 -6.38 -18.07 -14.64
N GLU A 337 -6.69 -17.47 -13.49
CA GLU A 337 -6.19 -16.14 -13.11
C GLU A 337 -4.98 -16.18 -12.17
N GLY A 338 -4.93 -17.14 -11.24
CA GLY A 338 -3.87 -17.26 -10.23
C GLY A 338 -2.66 -18.09 -10.67
N GLY A 339 -2.89 -19.17 -11.43
CA GLY A 339 -1.85 -20.08 -11.92
C GLY A 339 -0.87 -19.42 -12.91
N GLN A 340 -1.34 -18.47 -13.72
CA GLN A 340 -0.48 -17.72 -14.65
C GLN A 340 0.50 -16.77 -13.95
N GLN A 341 0.26 -16.43 -12.67
CA GLN A 341 1.06 -15.47 -11.92
C GLN A 341 2.02 -16.13 -10.91
N SER A 342 1.65 -17.26 -10.30
CA SER A 342 2.55 -18.02 -9.41
C SER A 342 3.75 -18.63 -10.16
N GLY A 343 3.61 -18.88 -11.46
CA GLY A 343 4.72 -19.33 -12.34
C GLY A 343 5.75 -18.25 -12.68
N ARG A 344 5.46 -16.95 -12.42
CA ARG A 344 6.48 -15.89 -12.48
C ARG A 344 7.22 -15.91 -11.16
N ARG A 345 8.35 -16.63 -11.12
CA ARG A 345 9.31 -16.63 -10.01
C ARG A 345 9.42 -15.21 -9.43
N ALA A 346 9.18 -15.05 -8.13
CA ALA A 346 9.46 -13.79 -7.45
C ALA A 346 10.92 -13.40 -7.78
N PRO A 347 11.20 -12.14 -8.16
CA PRO A 347 12.57 -11.71 -8.34
C PRO A 347 13.30 -11.95 -7.03
N ASP A 348 14.46 -12.61 -7.08
CA ASP A 348 15.26 -13.01 -5.92
C ASP A 348 15.47 -11.83 -4.96
N GLY A 349 14.56 -11.71 -4.00
CA GLY A 349 14.62 -10.72 -2.95
C GLY A 349 15.61 -11.21 -1.92
N LYS A 350 16.89 -10.85 -2.09
CA LYS A 350 17.87 -10.92 -1.01
C LYS A 350 17.32 -10.10 0.16
N ALA A 351 16.79 -10.79 1.16
CA ALA A 351 16.54 -10.23 2.47
C ALA A 351 17.87 -9.65 2.98
N GLY A 352 17.93 -8.34 3.12
CA GLY A 352 19.07 -7.65 3.70
C GLY A 352 19.18 -7.95 5.19
N ALA A 353 19.86 -9.04 5.54
CA ALA A 353 20.39 -9.25 6.88
C ALA A 353 21.60 -8.32 7.08
N GLY A 354 21.33 -7.06 7.39
CA GLY A 354 22.35 -6.07 7.76
C GLY A 354 22.58 -6.02 9.26
N GLY A 355 23.07 -7.11 9.85
CA GLY A 355 23.52 -7.16 11.23
C GLY A 355 25.04 -7.06 11.31
N SER A 356 25.60 -5.85 11.18
CA SER A 356 27.02 -5.63 11.46
C SER A 356 27.20 -5.33 12.95
N GLY A 357 27.56 -6.36 13.71
CA GLY A 357 28.04 -6.22 15.08
C GLY A 357 29.47 -5.70 15.09
N SER A 358 29.64 -4.40 15.33
CA SER A 358 30.94 -3.84 15.71
C SER A 358 31.19 -4.14 17.18
N GLN A 359 32.03 -5.14 17.47
CA GLN A 359 32.60 -5.35 18.78
C GLN A 359 33.69 -4.30 19.03
N THR A 360 33.34 -3.23 19.74
CA THR A 360 34.33 -2.33 20.34
C THR A 360 34.93 -3.00 21.57
N ARG A 361 36.17 -3.47 21.40
CA ARG A 361 37.05 -4.03 22.42
C ARG A 361 37.46 -2.92 23.39
N THR A 362 36.82 -2.83 24.55
CA THR A 362 37.25 -1.99 25.67
C THR A 362 38.56 -2.54 26.24
N LYS A 363 39.67 -1.83 26.00
CA LYS A 363 40.93 -2.03 26.73
C LYS A 363 40.74 -1.51 28.16
N ARG A 364 40.91 -2.38 29.16
CA ARG A 364 41.16 -2.00 30.54
C ARG A 364 42.52 -1.30 30.61
N LEU A 365 42.54 -0.07 31.11
CA LEU A 365 43.74 0.55 31.65
C LEU A 365 43.93 -0.01 33.07
N VAL A 366 45.10 -0.62 33.30
CA VAL A 366 45.64 -0.89 34.63
C VAL A 366 46.43 0.35 35.05
N PRO A 367 46.27 0.89 36.26
CA PRO A 367 47.18 1.90 36.79
C PRO A 367 48.45 1.21 37.27
N GLY A 368 49.60 1.64 36.75
CA GLY A 368 50.91 1.27 37.28
C GLY A 368 51.38 2.31 38.30
N ASP A 369 51.82 1.82 39.45
CA ASP A 369 53.01 2.33 40.14
C ASP A 369 54.25 1.68 39.52
#